data_AF-A0A0M1J5V2-F1
#
_entry.id   AF-A0A0M1J5V2-F1
#
_cell.length_a   1.000
_cell.length_b   1.000
_cell.length_c   1.000
_cell.angle_alpha   90.00
_cell.angle_beta   90.00
_cell.angle_gamma   90.00
#
_symmetry.space_group_name_H-M   'P 1'
#
loop_
_entity.id
_entity.type
_entity.pdbx_description
1 polymer ?
#
loop_
_entity_poly.entity_id
_entity_poly.type
_entity_poly.pdbx_seq_one_letter_code
_entity_poly.pdbx_strand_id
1 'polypeptide(L)'
;DQFRLYAISTRFPEKLSQQITLIQVQAGIYDIQWGTDLIRIIVLNQIAQQPQNALWGMLSGDLKLIQWGKQHYQVHDERINHVMQQIFEHYNLEGLAMPYTLDDFERDYLRSHVHLLPPADRLKGLRPEERLEGLKPADLLKSLKPEERLEGLEPSDRLKGMHSEDIIRNLDAQELSRLQELLAAHKKQ
;
A
#
# COMPACT_ATOMS: atom_id res chain seq x y z
N ASP A 1 36.20 38.87 -9.59
CA ASP A 1 35.57 37.56 -9.35
C ASP A 1 36.36 36.46 -10.01
N GLN A 2 36.87 35.51 -9.22
CA GLN A 2 37.59 34.35 -9.75
C GLN A 2 36.59 33.20 -9.88
N PHE A 3 36.25 32.84 -11.11
CA PHE A 3 35.32 31.75 -11.38
C PHE A 3 35.91 30.45 -10.82
N ARG A 4 35.13 29.73 -10.02
CA ARG A 4 35.50 28.39 -9.54
C ARG A 4 34.87 27.37 -10.48
N LEU A 5 35.69 26.46 -10.99
CA LEU A 5 35.24 25.40 -11.89
C LEU A 5 34.91 24.14 -11.08
N TYR A 6 33.74 23.58 -11.34
CA TYR A 6 33.27 22.36 -10.71
C TYR A 6 32.84 21.34 -11.76
N ALA A 7 33.22 20.09 -11.55
CA ALA A 7 32.71 18.95 -12.29
C ALA A 7 31.99 18.02 -11.30
N ILE A 8 30.87 17.44 -11.72
CA ILE A 8 30.06 16.55 -10.89
C ILE A 8 29.97 15.19 -11.58
N SER A 9 30.19 14.13 -10.82
CA SER A 9 30.02 12.75 -11.27
C SER A 9 29.35 11.92 -10.18
N THR A 10 28.53 10.95 -10.57
CA THR A 10 28.00 9.97 -9.63
C THR A 10 29.05 8.94 -9.24
N ARG A 11 29.96 8.57 -10.15
CA ARG A 11 30.98 7.54 -9.96
C ARG A 11 32.38 8.12 -10.07
N PHE A 12 33.35 7.47 -9.43
CA PHE A 12 34.75 7.87 -9.53
C PHE A 12 35.21 7.81 -11.00
N PRO A 13 35.81 8.88 -11.54
CA PRO A 13 36.14 8.97 -12.96
C PRO A 13 37.45 8.23 -13.27
N GLU A 14 37.41 6.90 -13.23
CA GLU A 14 38.58 5.99 -13.41
C GLU A 14 39.40 6.29 -14.66
N LYS A 15 38.73 6.60 -15.79
CA LYS A 15 39.43 6.92 -17.05
C LYS A 15 40.19 8.24 -16.97
N LEU A 16 39.68 9.21 -16.21
CA LEU A 16 40.33 10.51 -16.03
C LEU A 16 41.51 10.39 -15.08
N SER A 17 41.38 9.60 -14.01
CA SER A 17 42.47 9.39 -13.04
C SER A 17 43.67 8.64 -13.58
N GLN A 18 43.52 7.95 -14.71
CA GLN A 18 44.63 7.35 -15.46
C GLN A 18 45.44 8.38 -16.26
N GLN A 19 44.86 9.55 -16.55
CA GLN A 19 45.46 10.57 -17.40
C GLN A 19 45.96 11.76 -16.59
N ILE A 20 45.31 12.06 -15.46
CA ILE A 20 45.57 13.23 -14.62
C ILE A 20 45.52 12.82 -13.16
N THR A 21 46.43 13.36 -12.35
CA THR A 21 46.42 13.18 -10.90
C THR A 21 45.22 13.88 -10.27
N LEU A 22 44.33 13.11 -9.64
CA LEU A 22 43.25 13.63 -8.80
C LEU A 22 43.75 13.74 -7.36
N ILE A 23 43.81 14.96 -6.83
CA ILE A 23 44.23 15.21 -5.44
C ILE A 23 42.99 15.16 -4.57
N GLN A 24 42.88 14.14 -3.71
CA GLN A 24 41.76 14.03 -2.80
C GLN A 24 41.86 15.09 -1.69
N VAL A 25 40.87 15.98 -1.63
CA VAL A 25 40.75 17.00 -0.59
C VAL A 25 39.91 16.48 0.57
N GLN A 26 38.80 15.81 0.24
CA GLN A 26 37.89 15.17 1.19
C GLN A 26 37.29 13.90 0.54
N ALA A 27 36.57 13.09 1.32
CA ALA A 27 35.82 11.95 0.78
C ALA A 27 34.85 12.42 -0.32
N GLY A 28 35.07 11.95 -1.55
CA GLY A 28 34.29 12.33 -2.73
C GLY A 28 34.60 13.73 -3.30
N ILE A 29 35.63 14.43 -2.82
CA ILE A 29 36.04 15.74 -3.36
C ILE A 29 37.50 15.67 -3.79
N TYR A 30 37.73 15.91 -5.07
CA TYR A 30 39.04 15.84 -5.71
C TYR A 30 39.32 17.15 -6.44
N ASP A 31 40.55 17.65 -6.35
CA ASP A 31 40.99 18.78 -7.17
C ASP A 31 41.90 18.26 -8.29
N ILE A 32 41.71 18.82 -9.49
CA ILE A 32 42.60 18.63 -10.64
C ILE A 32 43.10 19.98 -11.13
N GLN A 33 44.35 20.00 -11.59
CA GLN A 33 44.93 21.14 -12.28
C GLN A 33 44.80 20.92 -13.78
N TRP A 34 44.07 21.79 -14.48
CA TRP A 34 43.93 21.75 -15.93
C TRP A 34 44.47 23.06 -16.53
N GLY A 35 45.69 23.01 -17.06
CA GLY A 35 46.40 24.23 -17.46
C GLY A 35 46.59 25.17 -16.27
N THR A 36 46.06 26.38 -16.36
CA THR A 36 46.08 27.38 -15.27
C THR A 36 44.92 27.24 -14.30
N ASP A 37 43.91 26.44 -14.62
CA ASP A 37 42.66 26.40 -13.86
C ASP A 37 42.64 25.24 -12.87
N LEU A 38 42.11 25.52 -11.67
CA LEU A 38 41.81 24.51 -10.67
C LEU A 38 40.35 24.10 -10.81
N ILE A 39 40.11 22.82 -11.09
CA ILE A 39 38.77 22.25 -11.22
C ILE A 39 38.53 21.30 -10.05
N ARG A 40 37.43 21.53 -9.32
CA ARG A 40 36.98 20.63 -8.26
C ARG A 40 35.99 19.61 -8.78
N ILE A 41 36.36 18.35 -8.70
CA ILE A 41 35.51 17.20 -9.01
C ILE A 41 34.79 16.74 -7.74
N ILE A 42 33.46 16.70 -7.80
CA ILE A 42 32.57 16.19 -6.76
C ILE A 42 32.05 14.82 -7.21
N VAL A 43 32.41 13.77 -6.49
CA VAL A 43 32.00 12.38 -6.73
C VAL A 43 30.93 11.99 -5.71
N LEU A 44 29.66 12.08 -6.12
CA LEU A 44 28.51 11.99 -5.21
C LEU A 44 28.47 10.68 -4.41
N ASN A 45 28.79 9.53 -5.01
CA ASN A 45 28.75 8.23 -4.31
C ASN A 45 29.89 8.03 -3.31
N GLN A 46 30.85 8.95 -3.23
CA GLN A 46 31.97 8.90 -2.29
C GLN A 46 31.90 10.01 -1.24
N ILE A 47 30.89 10.88 -1.31
CA ILE A 47 30.66 11.89 -0.27
C ILE A 47 30.34 11.19 1.05
N ALA A 48 31.03 11.61 2.11
CA ALA A 48 30.81 11.05 3.43
C ALA A 48 29.38 11.36 3.93
N GLN A 49 28.73 10.36 4.51
CA GLN A 49 27.40 10.49 5.13
C GLN A 49 27.51 11.23 6.47
N GLN A 50 27.54 12.57 6.41
CA GLN A 50 27.53 13.48 7.56
C GLN A 50 26.37 14.46 7.44
N PRO A 51 25.72 14.91 8.52
CA PRO A 51 24.54 15.78 8.45
C PRO A 51 24.70 17.02 7.54
N GLN A 52 25.87 17.64 7.53
CA GLN A 52 26.22 18.75 6.62
C GLN A 52 26.19 18.39 5.13
N ASN A 53 26.32 17.10 4.80
CA ASN A 53 26.29 16.54 3.44
C ASN A 53 24.93 15.92 3.10
N ALA A 54 23.93 16.00 3.99
CA ALA A 54 22.62 15.38 3.80
C ALA A 54 21.94 15.81 2.49
N LEU A 55 22.16 17.05 2.05
CA LEU A 55 21.68 17.56 0.76
C LEU A 55 22.15 16.73 -0.44
N TRP A 56 23.40 16.25 -0.43
CA TRP A 56 23.92 15.40 -1.49
C TRP A 56 23.22 14.03 -1.51
N GLY A 57 22.90 13.51 -0.32
CA GLY A 57 22.09 12.29 -0.20
C GLY A 57 20.68 12.51 -0.73
N MET A 58 20.02 13.61 -0.35
CA MET A 58 18.66 13.95 -0.78
C MET A 58 18.52 14.08 -2.31
N LEU A 59 19.55 14.57 -2.98
CA LEU A 59 19.57 14.75 -4.44
C LEU A 59 20.26 13.60 -5.17
N SER A 60 20.55 12.50 -4.48
CA SER A 60 21.16 11.31 -5.07
C SER A 60 20.16 10.52 -5.91
N GLY A 61 20.66 9.70 -6.84
CA GLY A 61 19.87 8.64 -7.47
C GLY A 61 19.81 7.35 -6.66
N ASP A 62 20.57 7.26 -5.55
CA ASP A 62 20.56 6.12 -4.64
C ASP A 62 19.51 6.32 -3.53
N LEU A 63 18.54 5.41 -3.48
CA LEU A 63 17.47 5.39 -2.48
C LEU A 63 17.98 5.53 -1.05
N LYS A 64 18.94 4.70 -0.65
CA LYS A 64 19.41 4.69 0.75
C LYS A 64 19.98 6.04 1.13
N LEU A 65 20.67 6.70 0.19
CA LEU A 65 21.21 8.03 0.39
C LEU A 65 20.12 9.12 0.42
N ILE A 66 19.05 8.99 -0.35
CA ILE A 66 17.91 9.91 -0.32
C ILE A 66 17.18 9.83 1.03
N GLN A 67 16.85 8.62 1.49
CA GLN A 67 16.18 8.40 2.78
C GLN A 67 17.03 8.94 3.93
N TRP A 68 18.32 8.59 3.93
CA TRP A 68 19.24 9.07 4.93
C TRP A 68 19.37 10.61 4.88
N GLY A 69 19.48 11.19 3.68
CA GLY A 69 19.53 12.64 3.48
C GLY A 69 18.29 13.35 4.02
N LYS A 70 17.09 12.84 3.74
CA LYS A 70 15.82 13.40 4.24
C LYS A 70 15.76 13.40 5.77
N GLN A 71 16.26 12.35 6.42
CA GLN A 71 16.26 12.24 7.89
C GLN A 71 17.27 13.17 8.56
N HIS A 72 18.40 13.45 7.90
CA HIS A 72 19.53 14.16 8.51
C HIS A 72 19.70 15.58 7.98
N TYR A 73 18.87 16.02 7.02
CA TYR A 73 18.92 17.37 6.50
C TYR A 73 18.52 18.38 7.58
N GLN A 74 19.42 19.33 7.81
CA GLN A 74 19.18 20.46 8.67
C GLN A 74 18.83 21.67 7.81
N VAL A 75 17.81 22.40 8.21
CA VAL A 75 17.39 23.62 7.52
C VAL A 75 18.45 24.69 7.74
N HIS A 76 19.01 25.19 6.64
CA HIS A 76 19.99 26.27 6.67
C HIS A 76 19.42 27.60 6.13
N ASP A 77 18.42 27.52 5.25
CA ASP A 77 17.78 28.67 4.59
C ASP A 77 16.30 28.32 4.34
N GLU A 78 15.39 29.17 4.84
CA GLU A 78 13.93 28.95 4.75
C GLU A 78 13.41 28.91 3.31
N ARG A 79 13.98 29.72 2.41
CA ARG A 79 13.60 29.72 1.00
C ARG A 79 14.03 28.42 0.32
N ILE A 80 15.23 27.94 0.62
CA ILE A 80 15.70 26.64 0.09
C ILE A 80 14.88 25.50 0.68
N ASN A 81 14.52 25.57 1.97
CA ASN A 81 13.67 24.58 2.60
C ASN A 81 12.31 24.47 1.92
N HIS A 82 11.64 25.58 1.60
CA HIS A 82 10.37 25.56 0.88
C HIS A 82 10.48 24.84 -0.48
N VAL A 83 11.52 25.14 -1.26
CA VAL A 83 11.78 24.46 -2.53
C VAL A 83 12.00 22.96 -2.33
N MET A 84 12.76 22.58 -1.29
CA MET A 84 13.00 21.16 -0.97
C MET A 84 11.71 20.45 -0.55
N GLN A 85 10.86 21.08 0.26
CA GLN A 85 9.55 20.53 0.62
C GLN A 85 8.67 20.32 -0.60
N GLN A 86 8.63 21.27 -1.54
CA GLN A 86 7.89 21.11 -2.79
C GLN A 86 8.43 19.96 -3.64
N ILE A 87 9.76 19.79 -3.73
CA ILE A 87 10.37 18.64 -4.41
C ILE A 87 9.94 17.32 -3.74
N PHE A 88 9.86 17.28 -2.41
CA PHE A 88 9.35 16.11 -1.67
C PHE A 88 7.88 15.85 -1.90
N GLU A 89 7.05 16.90 -1.91
CA GLU A 89 5.64 16.77 -2.27
C GLU A 89 5.50 16.23 -3.68
N HIS A 90 6.33 16.66 -4.64
CA HIS A 90 6.34 16.10 -5.99
C HIS A 90 6.80 14.65 -6.02
N TYR A 91 7.85 14.26 -5.29
CA TYR A 91 8.20 12.84 -5.15
C TYR A 91 7.04 12.01 -4.60
N ASN A 92 6.27 12.57 -3.67
CA ASN A 92 5.09 11.91 -3.10
C ASN A 92 3.85 11.95 -4.05
N LEU A 93 3.69 13.00 -4.85
CA LEU A 93 2.53 13.25 -5.74
C LEU A 93 2.69 12.61 -7.13
N GLU A 94 3.92 12.49 -7.65
CA GLU A 94 4.26 11.81 -8.91
C GLU A 94 4.44 10.28 -8.74
N GLY A 95 4.10 9.72 -7.58
CA GLY A 95 4.11 8.27 -7.35
C GLY A 95 5.50 7.65 -7.24
N LEU A 96 6.57 8.44 -7.06
CA LEU A 96 7.90 7.94 -6.71
C LEU A 96 8.00 7.69 -5.20
N ALA A 97 7.15 6.77 -4.72
CA ALA A 97 7.34 6.13 -3.43
C ALA A 97 8.54 5.16 -3.52
N MET A 98 9.52 5.32 -2.64
CA MET A 98 10.65 4.41 -2.59
C MET A 98 10.42 3.23 -1.62
N PRO A 99 10.69 1.95 -1.99
CA PRO A 99 10.63 1.34 -3.32
C PRO A 99 9.35 0.51 -3.47
N TYR A 100 8.71 0.67 -4.61
CA TYR A 100 7.83 -0.32 -5.20
C TYR A 100 8.67 -1.53 -5.62
N THR A 101 8.49 -2.68 -4.96
CA THR A 101 9.15 -3.93 -5.33
C THR A 101 8.45 -4.59 -6.54
N LEU A 102 9.06 -5.61 -7.15
CA LEU A 102 8.37 -6.40 -8.18
C LEU A 102 7.09 -7.05 -7.61
N ASP A 103 7.12 -7.47 -6.34
CA ASP A 103 5.98 -8.04 -5.64
C ASP A 103 4.88 -6.99 -5.41
N ASP A 104 5.26 -5.72 -5.14
CA ASP A 104 4.31 -4.61 -5.03
C ASP A 104 3.71 -4.27 -6.40
N PHE A 105 4.51 -4.35 -7.47
CA PHE A 105 4.02 -4.24 -8.85
C PHE A 105 2.99 -5.30 -9.21
N GLU A 106 3.31 -6.56 -8.95
CA GLU A 106 2.40 -7.66 -9.22
C GLU A 106 1.10 -7.51 -8.43
N ARG A 107 1.19 -7.16 -7.13
CA ARG A 107 0.01 -6.95 -6.28
C ARG A 107 -0.89 -5.82 -6.79
N ASP A 108 -0.31 -4.68 -7.12
CA ASP A 108 -1.07 -3.52 -7.58
C ASP A 108 -1.60 -3.70 -9.01
N TYR A 109 -0.84 -4.35 -9.88
CA TYR A 109 -1.28 -4.74 -11.21
C TYR A 109 -2.49 -5.69 -11.11
N LEU A 110 -2.40 -6.74 -10.29
CA LEU A 110 -3.53 -7.65 -10.06
C LEU A 110 -4.73 -6.91 -9.46
N ARG A 111 -4.53 -6.08 -8.44
CA ARG A 111 -5.62 -5.32 -7.80
C ARG A 111 -6.34 -4.39 -8.79
N SER A 112 -5.59 -3.71 -9.64
CA SER A 112 -6.13 -2.78 -10.63
C SER A 112 -6.73 -3.50 -11.84
N HIS A 113 -6.25 -4.69 -12.21
CA HIS A 113 -6.67 -5.41 -13.42
C HIS A 113 -7.55 -6.64 -13.16
N VAL A 114 -7.84 -7.02 -11.92
CA VAL A 114 -8.73 -8.14 -11.58
C VAL A 114 -10.12 -8.00 -12.22
N HIS A 115 -10.54 -6.76 -12.49
CA HIS A 115 -11.80 -6.47 -13.16
C HIS A 115 -11.84 -6.96 -14.63
N LEU A 116 -10.69 -7.18 -15.26
CA LEU A 116 -10.58 -7.72 -16.61
C LEU A 116 -10.88 -9.23 -16.66
N LEU A 117 -10.79 -9.93 -15.54
CA LEU A 117 -11.19 -11.34 -15.45
C LEU A 117 -12.72 -11.45 -15.33
N PRO A 118 -13.35 -12.47 -15.96
CA PRO A 118 -14.74 -12.82 -15.70
C PRO A 118 -14.99 -13.07 -14.20
N PRO A 119 -16.16 -12.72 -13.64
CA PRO A 119 -16.43 -12.88 -12.21
C PRO A 119 -16.22 -14.32 -11.68
N ALA A 120 -16.52 -15.33 -12.50
CA ALA A 120 -16.32 -16.73 -12.13
C ALA A 120 -14.84 -17.09 -11.94
N ASP A 121 -13.95 -16.54 -12.77
CA ASP A 121 -12.52 -16.83 -12.73
C ASP A 121 -11.82 -16.13 -11.55
N ARG A 122 -12.31 -14.96 -11.12
CA ARG A 122 -11.80 -14.25 -9.93
C ARG A 122 -11.91 -15.07 -8.65
N LEU A 123 -12.90 -15.96 -8.61
CA LEU A 123 -13.24 -16.75 -7.44
C LEU A 123 -12.74 -18.21 -7.54
N LYS A 124 -11.99 -18.54 -8.60
CA LYS A 124 -11.48 -19.90 -8.85
C LYS A 124 -10.36 -20.21 -7.86
N GLY A 125 -10.45 -21.35 -7.17
CA GLY A 125 -9.46 -21.77 -6.17
C GLY A 125 -9.78 -21.34 -4.73
N LEU A 126 -10.81 -20.52 -4.51
CA LEU A 126 -11.32 -20.20 -3.17
C LEU A 126 -12.37 -21.23 -2.73
N ARG A 127 -12.35 -21.60 -1.44
CA ARG A 127 -13.41 -22.40 -0.82
C ARG A 127 -14.68 -21.56 -0.63
N PRO A 128 -15.88 -22.17 -0.56
CA PRO A 128 -17.13 -21.43 -0.39
C PRO A 128 -17.11 -20.45 0.79
N GLU A 129 -16.49 -20.81 1.91
CA GLU A 129 -16.43 -19.97 3.11
C GLU A 129 -15.59 -18.70 2.88
N GLU A 130 -14.46 -18.84 2.17
CA GLU A 130 -13.54 -17.73 1.83
C GLU A 130 -14.19 -16.75 0.84
N ARG A 131 -15.12 -17.24 0.00
CA ARG A 131 -15.88 -16.40 -0.95
C ARG A 131 -16.90 -15.51 -0.25
N LEU A 132 -17.37 -15.93 0.94
CA LEU A 132 -18.36 -15.22 1.73
C LEU A 132 -17.73 -14.30 2.79
N GLU A 133 -16.41 -14.38 2.98
CA GLU A 133 -15.67 -13.57 3.94
C GLU A 133 -15.84 -12.06 3.65
N GLY A 134 -16.17 -11.28 4.69
CA GLY A 134 -16.40 -9.84 4.58
C GLY A 134 -17.82 -9.42 4.15
N LEU A 135 -18.67 -10.37 3.73
CA LEU A 135 -20.09 -10.08 3.45
C LEU A 135 -20.91 -10.18 4.74
N LYS A 136 -21.80 -9.21 4.96
CA LYS A 136 -22.75 -9.29 6.08
C LYS A 136 -23.81 -10.35 5.76
N PRO A 137 -24.22 -11.18 6.73
CA PRO A 137 -25.25 -12.20 6.50
C PRO A 137 -26.54 -11.65 5.89
N ALA A 138 -26.94 -10.43 6.27
CA ALA A 138 -28.12 -9.76 5.71
C ALA A 138 -27.98 -9.47 4.21
N ASP A 139 -26.78 -9.17 3.71
CA ASP A 139 -26.56 -8.85 2.30
C ASP A 139 -26.55 -10.12 1.42
N LEU A 140 -26.12 -11.25 1.98
CA LEU A 140 -26.23 -12.57 1.34
C LEU A 140 -27.69 -12.99 1.16
N LEU A 141 -28.52 -12.72 2.17
CA LEU A 141 -29.93 -13.11 2.15
C LEU A 141 -30.79 -12.20 1.24
N LYS A 142 -30.31 -11.01 0.87
CA LYS A 142 -31.04 -10.08 -0.01
C LYS A 142 -31.12 -10.57 -1.46
N SER A 143 -30.16 -11.36 -1.92
CA SER A 143 -30.14 -11.90 -3.27
C SER A 143 -30.96 -13.19 -3.42
N LEU A 144 -31.38 -13.80 -2.31
CA LEU A 144 -32.21 -14.99 -2.27
C LEU A 144 -33.70 -14.63 -2.13
N LYS A 145 -34.58 -15.43 -2.73
CA LYS A 145 -36.03 -15.30 -2.50
C LYS A 145 -36.37 -15.69 -1.06
N PRO A 146 -37.44 -15.15 -0.45
CA PRO A 146 -37.84 -15.48 0.92
C PRO A 146 -37.92 -16.99 1.21
N GLU A 147 -38.35 -17.78 0.24
CA GLU A 147 -38.51 -19.23 0.36
C GLU A 147 -37.17 -19.97 0.40
N GLU A 148 -36.20 -19.52 -0.41
CA GLU A 148 -34.85 -20.10 -0.53
C GLU A 148 -34.00 -19.83 0.72
N ARG A 149 -34.34 -18.79 1.50
CA ARG A 149 -33.61 -18.42 2.72
C ARG A 149 -33.80 -19.42 3.88
N LEU A 150 -34.91 -20.16 3.86
CA LEU A 150 -35.25 -21.15 4.89
C LEU A 150 -34.95 -22.58 4.44
N GLU A 151 -34.48 -22.75 3.21
CA GLU A 151 -34.11 -24.04 2.65
C GLU A 151 -32.88 -24.61 3.41
N GLY A 152 -32.94 -25.89 3.77
CA GLY A 152 -31.89 -26.53 4.58
C GLY A 152 -31.93 -26.25 6.09
N LEU A 153 -32.79 -25.35 6.58
CA LEU A 153 -33.04 -25.19 8.02
C LEU A 153 -34.06 -26.20 8.52
N GLU A 154 -33.82 -26.77 9.71
CA GLU A 154 -34.80 -27.58 10.43
C GLU A 154 -36.05 -26.75 10.81
N PRO A 155 -37.26 -27.33 10.83
CA PRO A 155 -38.48 -26.59 11.15
C PRO A 155 -38.45 -25.83 12.48
N SER A 156 -37.73 -26.35 13.48
CA SER A 156 -37.56 -25.69 14.78
C SER A 156 -36.71 -24.42 14.70
N ASP A 157 -35.67 -24.41 13.86
CA ASP A 157 -34.78 -23.26 13.67
C ASP A 157 -35.46 -22.14 12.88
N ARG A 158 -36.39 -22.48 11.98
CA ARG A 158 -37.19 -21.49 11.23
C ARG A 158 -38.09 -20.65 12.13
N LEU A 159 -38.54 -21.23 13.24
CA LEU A 159 -39.44 -20.58 14.21
C LEU A 159 -38.68 -19.87 15.33
N LYS A 160 -37.35 -20.04 15.43
CA LYS A 160 -36.54 -19.35 16.46
C LYS A 160 -36.58 -17.84 16.23
N GLY A 161 -36.90 -17.11 17.30
CA GLY A 161 -36.97 -15.64 17.28
C GLY A 161 -38.33 -15.08 16.81
N MET A 162 -39.29 -15.93 16.44
CA MET A 162 -40.69 -15.51 16.25
C MET A 162 -41.44 -15.51 17.58
N HIS A 163 -42.31 -14.52 17.80
CA HIS A 163 -43.23 -14.54 18.93
C HIS A 163 -44.34 -15.57 18.68
N SER A 164 -44.69 -16.36 19.71
CA SER A 164 -45.72 -17.40 19.61
C SER A 164 -47.06 -16.87 19.10
N GLU A 165 -47.39 -15.62 19.43
CA GLU A 165 -48.59 -14.92 18.98
C GLU A 165 -48.62 -14.71 17.47
N ASP A 166 -47.47 -14.37 16.87
CA ASP A 166 -47.35 -14.15 15.43
C ASP A 166 -47.36 -15.46 14.63
N ILE A 167 -46.87 -16.54 15.24
CA ILE A 167 -46.99 -17.90 14.66
C ILE A 167 -48.47 -18.29 14.63
N ILE A 168 -49.18 -18.16 15.75
CA ILE A 168 -50.60 -18.56 15.88
C ILE A 168 -51.51 -17.73 14.96
N ARG A 169 -51.23 -16.43 14.80
CA ARG A 169 -52.01 -15.53 13.93
C ARG A 169 -52.01 -15.93 12.45
N ASN A 170 -50.97 -16.66 12.01
CA ASN A 170 -50.82 -17.08 10.62
C ASN A 170 -51.27 -18.52 10.37
N LEU A 171 -51.78 -19.23 11.38
CA LEU A 171 -52.35 -20.57 11.22
C LEU A 171 -53.79 -20.52 10.70
N ASP A 172 -54.15 -21.48 9.87
CA ASP A 172 -55.53 -21.64 9.42
C ASP A 172 -56.43 -22.30 10.48
N ALA A 173 -57.75 -22.31 10.25
CA ALA A 173 -58.71 -22.85 11.21
C ALA A 173 -58.52 -24.36 11.48
N GLN A 174 -58.00 -25.11 10.50
CA GLN A 174 -57.78 -26.55 10.61
C GLN A 174 -56.49 -26.84 11.40
N GLU A 175 -55.45 -26.05 11.19
CA GLU A 175 -54.18 -26.08 11.91
C GLU A 175 -54.34 -25.69 13.38
N LEU A 176 -55.16 -24.66 13.67
CA LEU A 176 -55.50 -24.25 15.03
C LEU A 176 -56.22 -25.35 15.82
N SER A 177 -57.17 -26.04 15.18
CA SER A 177 -57.89 -27.16 15.80
C SER A 177 -56.93 -28.31 16.14
N ARG A 178 -56.02 -28.66 15.22
CA ARG A 178 -55.00 -29.70 15.45
C ARG A 178 -54.02 -29.33 16.58
N LEU A 179 -53.61 -28.05 16.65
CA LEU A 179 -52.74 -27.57 17.72
C LEU A 179 -53.43 -27.67 19.09
N GLN A 180 -54.72 -27.32 19.18
CA GLN A 180 -55.50 -27.45 20.41
C GLN A 180 -55.65 -28.92 20.86
N GLU A 181 -55.87 -29.84 19.92
CA GLU A 181 -55.92 -31.28 20.20
C GLU A 181 -54.58 -31.81 20.75
N LEU A 182 -53.46 -31.42 20.14
CA LEU A 182 -52.11 -31.80 20.60
C LEU A 182 -51.79 -31.26 22.00
N LEU A 183 -52.16 -30.00 22.29
CA LEU A 183 -51.97 -29.39 23.61
C LEU A 183 -52.87 -30.05 24.67
N ALA A 184 -54.11 -30.40 24.32
CA ALA A 184 -55.02 -31.11 25.21
C ALA A 184 -54.55 -32.55 25.51
N ALA A 185 -53.91 -33.21 24.54
CA ALA A 185 -53.28 -34.52 24.73
C ALA A 185 -52.04 -34.43 25.64
N HIS A 186 -51.20 -33.40 25.48
CA HIS A 186 -50.03 -33.17 26.33
C HIS A 186 -50.39 -32.77 27.78
N LYS A 187 -51.53 -32.11 28.01
CA LYS A 187 -52.02 -31.75 29.36
C LYS A 187 -52.63 -32.93 30.14
N LYS A 188 -52.89 -34.06 29.48
CA LYS A 188 -53.46 -35.28 30.08
C LYS A 188 -52.42 -36.34 30.44
N GLN A 189 -51.14 -36.11 30.14
CA GLN A 189 -49.99 -36.83 30.69
C GLN A 189 -49.46 -36.10 31.92
#